data_AF-A0A124SGB1-F1
#
_entry.id   AF-A0A124SGB1-F1
#
_cell.length_a   1.000
_cell.length_b   1.000
_cell.length_c   1.000
_cell.angle_alpha   90.00
_cell.angle_beta   90.00
_cell.angle_gamma   90.00
#
_symmetry.space_group_name_H-M   'P 1'
#
loop_
_entity.id
_entity.type
_entity.pdbx_description
1 polymer ?
#
loop_
_entity_poly.entity_id
_entity_poly.type
_entity_poly.pdbx_seq_one_letter_code
_entity_poly.pdbx_strand_id
1 'polypeptide(L)'
;MVASTAVASPFCTWLVAACMSVSGDKNDYRPKPSPSPALFSSSKRLSRSARRKLSAVTECNNFSGGGGLMSSLCGSGIMNLMNSLEPSIAVQPAKDATTKKKPVTKKRRVVVTGLGVVSPVGHVADVFYENLVEGVSGISEIEAFDCDQFPTKIAGEIKSFSADGWVAPKLSKRADKFMLYLLTAGKKALEDGGVTEDGWMGPNYSISTACATSNFCILNAANHIIRGESDMMLSGGSDSAIIPIGTGIALCIEKALAQSGVAREDVNYINAHATSTQSGDLNEYEAIIRCFGDNSELKINSTKSMIGHLLGAAGAVEAIATVKAIQTGWLHPNINLENPDVGVDKEVLVGAKKEQCNIKVALSNSFGFGGHNSSILFAPYKDQ
;
A
#
# COMPACT_ATOMS: atom_id res chain seq x y z
N MET A 1 22.40 -23.87 6.12
CA MET A 1 23.13 -22.76 5.47
C MET A 1 22.23 -22.29 4.34
N VAL A 2 21.66 -21.09 4.38
CA VAL A 2 20.72 -20.65 3.34
C VAL A 2 21.49 -20.05 2.18
N ALA A 3 21.48 -20.76 1.05
CA ALA A 3 21.81 -20.21 -0.25
C ALA A 3 20.50 -19.97 -1.00
N SER A 4 20.38 -18.82 -1.66
CA SER A 4 19.21 -18.48 -2.47
C SER A 4 19.66 -17.63 -3.65
N THR A 5 19.25 -18.04 -4.85
CA THR A 5 19.42 -17.32 -6.11
C THR A 5 18.03 -17.04 -6.66
N ALA A 6 17.55 -15.81 -6.50
CA ALA A 6 16.29 -15.39 -7.09
C ALA A 6 16.45 -15.19 -8.60
N VAL A 7 15.87 -16.08 -9.40
CA VAL A 7 15.70 -15.92 -10.85
C VAL A 7 14.21 -15.89 -11.12
N ALA A 8 13.72 -14.86 -11.80
CA ALA A 8 12.30 -14.71 -12.12
C ALA A 8 11.95 -15.55 -13.35
N SER A 9 11.46 -16.78 -13.14
CA SER A 9 10.70 -17.54 -14.13
C SER A 9 9.20 -17.46 -13.85
N PRO A 10 8.33 -17.49 -14.86
CA PRO A 10 6.89 -17.59 -14.63
C PRO A 10 6.50 -19.00 -14.11
N PHE A 11 5.32 -19.08 -13.51
CA PHE A 11 4.61 -20.29 -13.04
C PHE A 11 5.10 -20.98 -11.74
N CYS A 12 4.36 -20.66 -10.66
CA CYS A 12 3.85 -21.56 -9.63
C CYS A 12 4.82 -22.29 -8.66
N THR A 13 4.84 -21.84 -7.39
CA THR A 13 4.98 -22.72 -6.20
C THR A 13 4.40 -22.04 -4.95
N TRP A 14 4.22 -22.80 -3.85
CA TRP A 14 3.32 -22.47 -2.72
C TRP A 14 4.00 -21.75 -1.52
N LEU A 15 3.20 -21.43 -0.49
CA LEU A 15 3.41 -20.37 0.49
C LEU A 15 3.71 -20.87 1.93
N VAL A 16 4.65 -20.23 2.64
CA VAL A 16 4.94 -20.43 4.08
C VAL A 16 5.32 -19.08 4.73
N ALA A 17 5.16 -18.94 6.05
CA ALA A 17 5.63 -17.81 6.88
C ALA A 17 6.63 -18.29 7.96
N ALA A 18 7.56 -17.43 8.38
CA ALA A 18 8.62 -17.78 9.34
C ALA A 18 9.10 -16.58 10.18
N CYS A 19 9.21 -16.78 11.50
CA CYS A 19 9.88 -15.87 12.42
C CYS A 19 11.37 -16.24 12.54
N MET A 20 12.26 -15.26 12.32
CA MET A 20 13.70 -15.48 12.26
C MET A 20 14.47 -14.64 13.28
N SER A 21 15.47 -15.26 13.89
CA SER A 21 16.37 -14.64 14.88
C SER A 21 17.81 -15.17 14.75
N VAL A 22 18.61 -15.04 15.81
CA VAL A 22 20.03 -15.38 15.86
C VAL A 22 20.32 -16.33 17.03
N SER A 23 20.94 -17.47 16.74
CA SER A 23 21.52 -18.34 17.77
C SER A 23 22.94 -17.88 18.11
N GLY A 24 23.20 -17.66 19.39
CA GLY A 24 24.54 -17.45 19.97
C GLY A 24 24.80 -18.45 21.09
N ASP A 25 26.06 -18.81 21.30
CA ASP A 25 26.46 -19.82 22.28
C ASP A 25 26.13 -19.41 23.72
N LYS A 26 25.74 -20.39 24.55
CA LYS A 26 25.47 -20.20 25.98
C LYS A 26 26.76 -20.00 26.79
N ASN A 27 27.45 -18.87 26.61
CA ASN A 27 28.50 -18.37 27.53
C ASN A 27 28.99 -16.94 27.16
N ASP A 28 28.12 -15.92 27.20
CA ASP A 28 28.54 -14.53 27.47
C ASP A 28 27.35 -13.58 27.73
N TYR A 29 26.66 -13.76 28.87
CA TYR A 29 25.66 -12.79 29.35
C TYR A 29 26.11 -12.19 30.68
N ARG A 30 26.61 -10.94 30.63
CA ARG A 30 26.75 -10.09 31.81
C ARG A 30 25.57 -9.10 31.86
N PRO A 31 24.67 -9.18 32.86
CA PRO A 31 23.62 -8.17 33.01
C PRO A 31 24.25 -6.80 33.30
N LYS A 32 23.73 -5.75 32.66
CA LYS A 32 23.91 -4.38 33.15
C LYS A 32 23.01 -4.18 34.37
N PRO A 33 23.44 -3.42 35.40
CA PRO A 33 22.60 -3.16 36.57
C PRO A 33 21.35 -2.37 36.17
N SER A 34 20.20 -2.76 36.70
CA SER A 34 18.95 -2.04 36.58
C SER A 34 18.93 -0.80 37.49
N PRO A 35 18.28 0.31 37.08
CA PRO A 35 17.99 1.41 37.99
C PRO A 35 16.89 0.99 38.96
N SER A 36 17.17 1.05 40.27
CA SER A 36 16.19 0.80 41.33
C SER A 36 15.15 1.94 41.43
N PRO A 37 13.92 1.68 41.91
CA PRO A 37 12.80 2.59 41.73
C PRO A 37 12.66 3.67 42.83
N ALA A 38 12.19 4.85 42.43
CA ALA A 38 11.47 5.80 43.28
C ALA A 38 10.21 6.23 42.51
N LEU A 39 9.03 5.70 42.84
CA LEU A 39 8.11 6.10 43.93
C LEU A 39 7.29 7.36 43.62
N PHE A 40 5.98 7.24 43.90
CA PHE A 40 4.94 8.22 43.59
C PHE A 40 5.12 9.57 44.31
N SER A 41 4.77 10.65 43.63
CA SER A 41 4.09 11.81 44.24
C SER A 41 3.16 12.46 43.20
N SER A 42 2.12 13.18 43.66
CA SER A 42 0.99 13.58 42.82
C SER A 42 0.73 15.09 42.78
N SER A 43 0.04 15.51 41.72
CA SER A 43 -0.88 16.67 41.66
C SER A 43 -0.38 18.06 42.08
N LYS A 44 -0.23 18.97 41.09
CA LYS A 44 -0.87 20.31 41.11
C LYS A 44 -0.95 20.96 39.72
N ARG A 45 -1.80 21.99 39.61
CA ARG A 45 -2.16 22.74 38.39
C ARG A 45 -1.36 24.06 38.26
N LEU A 46 -1.62 24.78 37.14
CA LEU A 46 -1.36 26.22 36.85
C LEU A 46 -0.01 26.53 36.16
N SER A 47 0.11 27.50 35.25
CA SER A 47 -0.92 28.25 34.48
C SER A 47 -0.30 29.01 33.27
N ARG A 48 -1.15 29.61 32.42
CA ARG A 48 -0.76 30.38 31.20
C ARG A 48 -0.01 31.69 31.51
N SER A 49 1.20 31.84 30.95
CA SER A 49 1.84 33.13 30.55
C SER A 49 3.05 32.79 29.65
N ALA A 50 3.52 33.58 28.68
CA ALA A 50 3.17 34.95 28.27
C ALA A 50 2.96 35.04 26.73
N ARG A 51 2.53 36.20 26.21
CA ARG A 51 2.36 36.47 24.77
C ARG A 51 2.62 37.96 24.46
N ARG A 52 3.30 38.26 23.34
CA ARG A 52 3.74 39.62 22.87
C ARG A 52 4.90 40.19 23.73
N LYS A 53 5.76 41.11 23.25
CA LYS A 53 5.79 41.94 22.02
C LYS A 53 7.22 42.02 21.45
N LEU A 54 7.37 42.26 20.14
CA LEU A 54 7.93 43.52 19.61
C LEU A 54 7.55 43.69 18.13
N SER A 55 7.73 44.89 17.57
CA SER A 55 7.29 45.26 16.22
C SER A 55 8.13 46.38 15.60
N ALA A 56 8.45 46.22 14.31
CA ALA A 56 8.75 47.22 13.27
C ALA A 56 9.52 48.52 13.60
N VAL A 57 10.60 48.76 12.84
CA VAL A 57 11.16 50.09 12.52
C VAL A 57 11.58 50.09 11.04
N THR A 58 11.27 51.17 10.30
CA THR A 58 11.61 51.42 8.87
C THR A 58 13.00 52.13 8.76
N GLU A 59 13.62 52.55 7.64
CA GLU A 59 13.13 53.14 6.38
C GLU A 59 14.27 53.32 5.33
N CYS A 60 13.93 53.52 4.05
CA CYS A 60 14.72 54.16 2.97
C CYS A 60 16.08 53.54 2.50
N ASN A 61 16.61 53.80 1.28
CA ASN A 61 16.24 54.76 0.22
C ASN A 61 16.59 54.27 -1.23
N ASN A 62 16.12 54.98 -2.27
CA ASN A 62 16.29 54.66 -3.72
C ASN A 62 17.52 55.32 -4.40
N PHE A 63 17.94 54.84 -5.59
CA PHE A 63 18.49 55.67 -6.70
C PHE A 63 18.48 54.93 -8.08
N SER A 64 18.69 55.64 -9.20
CA SER A 64 18.40 55.14 -10.58
C SER A 64 19.18 55.79 -11.75
N GLY A 65 19.51 55.01 -12.81
CA GLY A 65 19.98 55.48 -14.16
C GLY A 65 21.50 55.69 -14.32
N GLY A 66 22.12 55.68 -15.53
CA GLY A 66 21.65 55.27 -16.87
C GLY A 66 22.56 55.75 -18.06
N GLY A 67 23.10 54.82 -18.87
CA GLY A 67 23.85 55.05 -20.14
C GLY A 67 25.33 55.52 -20.01
N GLY A 68 26.27 55.33 -20.98
CA GLY A 68 26.32 54.45 -22.17
C GLY A 68 26.96 55.08 -23.44
N LEU A 69 27.92 54.40 -24.13
CA LEU A 69 28.21 54.55 -25.59
C LEU A 69 29.26 53.54 -26.16
N MET A 70 29.04 53.10 -27.42
CA MET A 70 29.94 52.67 -28.54
C MET A 70 31.32 51.99 -28.29
N SER A 71 31.84 51.08 -29.15
CA SER A 71 31.37 50.27 -30.32
C SER A 71 32.54 49.31 -30.74
N SER A 72 32.66 48.58 -31.87
CA SER A 72 31.93 48.37 -33.14
C SER A 72 32.44 47.10 -33.88
N LEU A 73 31.66 46.51 -34.82
CA LEU A 73 32.07 45.65 -35.97
C LEU A 73 32.73 44.26 -35.67
N CYS A 74 32.52 43.18 -36.45
CA CYS A 74 31.59 42.86 -37.55
C CYS A 74 31.55 41.32 -37.77
N GLY A 75 30.47 40.75 -38.35
CA GLY A 75 30.52 39.38 -38.93
C GLY A 75 29.28 38.49 -38.73
N SER A 76 28.66 38.09 -39.85
CA SER A 76 27.57 37.09 -40.00
C SER A 76 27.93 35.69 -39.46
N GLY A 77 27.00 34.77 -39.19
CA GLY A 77 25.52 34.82 -39.25
C GLY A 77 24.89 33.41 -39.38
N ILE A 78 23.62 33.27 -38.97
CA ILE A 78 22.74 32.08 -39.15
C ILE A 78 23.30 30.74 -38.64
N MET A 79 23.18 30.50 -37.33
CA MET A 79 22.60 29.25 -36.76
C MET A 79 22.33 29.43 -35.25
N ASN A 80 21.56 28.51 -34.67
CA ASN A 80 21.33 28.36 -33.22
C ASN A 80 20.63 29.53 -32.49
N LEU A 81 19.53 30.05 -33.04
CA LEU A 81 18.52 30.76 -32.22
C LEU A 81 17.51 29.76 -31.63
N MET A 82 17.99 28.88 -30.72
CA MET A 82 17.12 28.01 -29.92
C MET A 82 17.51 28.04 -28.45
N ASN A 83 16.54 28.44 -27.63
CA ASN A 83 16.40 28.11 -26.21
C ASN A 83 17.55 28.50 -25.28
N SER A 84 17.67 29.80 -25.02
CA SER A 84 18.09 30.30 -23.70
C SER A 84 17.07 29.84 -22.63
N LEU A 85 17.27 28.64 -22.09
CA LEU A 85 16.64 28.19 -20.85
C LEU A 85 17.75 28.04 -19.80
N GLU A 86 17.58 28.71 -18.67
CA GLU A 86 18.53 28.58 -17.56
C GLU A 86 18.51 27.14 -17.03
N PRO A 87 19.66 26.47 -16.86
CA PRO A 87 19.70 25.19 -16.17
C PRO A 87 19.33 25.44 -14.70
N SER A 88 18.22 24.82 -14.28
CA SER A 88 17.74 24.87 -12.90
C SER A 88 18.82 24.42 -11.91
N ILE A 89 18.82 25.04 -10.72
CA ILE A 89 19.88 24.89 -9.71
C ILE A 89 20.24 23.43 -9.51
N ALA A 90 21.44 23.05 -9.98
CA ALA A 90 22.01 21.74 -9.72
C ALA A 90 22.23 21.59 -8.22
N VAL A 91 21.47 20.67 -7.60
CA VAL A 91 21.62 20.34 -6.18
C VAL A 91 23.03 19.77 -5.98
N GLN A 92 23.91 20.59 -5.41
CA GLN A 92 25.25 20.18 -5.00
C GLN A 92 25.12 18.90 -4.14
N PRO A 93 25.87 17.83 -4.43
CA PRO A 93 25.82 16.62 -3.59
C PRO A 93 26.16 17.01 -2.16
N ALA A 94 25.32 16.61 -1.22
CA ALA A 94 25.50 16.94 0.18
C ALA A 94 26.88 16.43 0.64
N LYS A 95 27.70 17.32 1.21
CA LYS A 95 29.04 16.99 1.72
C LYS A 95 28.96 15.75 2.58
N ASP A 96 29.83 14.77 2.31
CA ASP A 96 29.79 13.44 2.93
C ASP A 96 29.53 13.52 4.43
N ALA A 97 28.30 13.17 4.82
CA ALA A 97 28.01 12.85 6.21
C ALA A 97 28.95 11.71 6.58
N THR A 98 29.81 11.93 7.59
CA THR A 98 30.91 11.03 7.93
C THR A 98 30.38 9.66 8.33
N THR A 99 30.28 8.77 7.33
CA THR A 99 29.79 7.41 7.52
C THR A 99 30.77 6.69 8.41
N LYS A 100 30.42 6.59 9.70
CA LYS A 100 31.00 5.61 10.60
C LYS A 100 30.70 4.25 9.98
N LYS A 101 31.62 3.74 9.16
CA LYS A 101 31.53 2.43 8.53
C LYS A 101 31.18 1.46 9.64
N LYS A 102 29.99 0.84 9.58
CA LYS A 102 29.63 -0.24 10.51
C LYS A 102 30.81 -1.23 10.50
N PRO A 103 31.33 -1.66 11.65
CA PRO A 103 32.44 -2.61 11.68
C PRO A 103 32.05 -3.84 10.87
N VAL A 104 33.00 -4.44 10.15
CA VAL A 104 32.72 -5.57 9.25
C VAL A 104 32.12 -6.73 10.06
N THR A 105 30.80 -6.84 10.03
CA THR A 105 30.08 -7.81 10.84
C THR A 105 30.37 -9.20 10.32
N LYS A 106 31.04 -10.02 11.15
CA LYS A 106 31.21 -11.46 10.96
C LYS A 106 29.86 -12.04 10.51
N LYS A 107 29.77 -12.52 9.27
CA LYS A 107 28.52 -12.72 8.50
C LYS A 107 27.45 -13.37 9.37
N ARG A 108 26.45 -12.58 9.79
CA ARG A 108 25.43 -13.02 10.76
C ARG A 108 24.69 -14.25 10.21
N ARG A 109 24.54 -15.27 11.06
CA ARG A 109 23.71 -16.45 10.76
C ARG A 109 22.27 -16.13 11.12
N VAL A 110 21.38 -16.33 10.16
CA VAL A 110 19.92 -16.32 10.38
C VAL A 110 19.49 -17.74 10.71
N VAL A 111 18.60 -17.88 11.68
CA VAL A 111 17.86 -19.13 11.99
C VAL A 111 16.38 -18.82 12.06
N VAL A 112 15.53 -19.77 11.68
CA VAL A 112 14.10 -19.73 12.03
C VAL A 112 13.99 -20.18 13.48
N THR A 113 13.20 -19.46 14.29
CA THR A 113 12.94 -19.81 15.69
C THR A 113 11.47 -19.89 16.06
N GLY A 114 10.55 -19.43 15.19
CA GLY A 114 9.12 -19.60 15.42
C GLY A 114 8.34 -19.73 14.11
N LEU A 115 7.29 -20.54 14.14
CA LEU A 115 6.41 -20.89 13.02
C LEU A 115 4.95 -20.59 13.36
N GLY A 116 4.18 -20.21 12.35
CA GLY A 116 2.77 -19.87 12.53
C GLY A 116 2.03 -19.94 11.22
N VAL A 117 0.86 -20.60 11.26
CA VAL A 117 0.08 -20.94 10.07
C VAL A 117 -1.41 -20.82 10.35
N VAL A 118 -2.17 -20.40 9.34
CA VAL A 118 -3.61 -20.56 9.23
C VAL A 118 -3.86 -21.03 7.80
N SER A 119 -4.36 -22.25 7.63
CA SER A 119 -4.54 -22.91 6.34
C SER A 119 -5.71 -23.90 6.38
N PRO A 120 -6.23 -24.35 5.22
CA PRO A 120 -7.32 -25.33 5.14
C PRO A 120 -7.05 -26.66 5.86
N VAL A 121 -5.78 -27.07 6.01
CA VAL A 121 -5.38 -28.34 6.62
C VAL A 121 -4.70 -28.18 7.98
N GLY A 122 -4.72 -26.98 8.58
CA GLY A 122 -4.14 -26.79 9.91
C GLY A 122 -3.96 -25.33 10.32
N HIS A 123 -4.05 -25.08 11.62
CA HIS A 123 -3.90 -23.76 12.27
C HIS A 123 -2.82 -23.75 13.36
N VAL A 124 -2.01 -24.81 13.42
CA VAL A 124 -0.84 -25.03 14.29
C VAL A 124 0.23 -25.65 13.38
N ALA A 125 1.50 -25.30 13.57
CA ALA A 125 2.58 -25.65 12.63
C ALA A 125 2.74 -27.18 12.48
N ASP A 126 2.77 -27.92 13.59
CA ASP A 126 2.94 -29.37 13.58
C ASP A 126 1.72 -30.07 12.97
N VAL A 127 0.50 -29.77 13.42
CA VAL A 127 -0.74 -30.35 12.88
C VAL A 127 -0.90 -30.10 11.38
N PHE A 128 -0.48 -28.92 10.90
CA PHE A 128 -0.43 -28.61 9.47
C PHE A 128 0.58 -29.50 8.73
N TYR A 129 1.76 -29.72 9.30
CA TYR A 129 2.79 -30.57 8.70
C TYR A 129 2.40 -32.06 8.74
N GLU A 130 1.85 -32.55 9.84
CA GLU A 130 1.31 -33.92 9.99
C GLU A 130 0.23 -34.20 8.94
N ASN A 131 -0.75 -33.30 8.79
CA ASN A 131 -1.79 -33.43 7.75
C ASN A 131 -1.22 -33.40 6.33
N LEU A 132 -0.13 -32.67 6.06
CA LEU A 132 0.56 -32.73 4.76
C LEU A 132 1.32 -34.05 4.54
N VAL A 133 1.91 -34.63 5.59
CA VAL A 133 2.60 -35.94 5.54
C VAL A 133 1.62 -37.07 5.31
N GLU A 134 0.46 -37.05 5.97
CA GLU A 134 -0.64 -38.02 5.77
C GLU A 134 -1.45 -37.76 4.48
N GLY A 135 -1.10 -36.74 3.68
CA GLY A 135 -1.72 -36.47 2.38
C GLY A 135 -3.15 -35.91 2.45
N VAL A 136 -3.53 -35.28 3.56
CA VAL A 136 -4.88 -34.72 3.77
C VAL A 136 -5.14 -33.58 2.79
N SER A 137 -6.16 -33.75 1.94
CA SER A 137 -6.61 -32.68 1.04
C SER A 137 -7.40 -31.62 1.79
N GLY A 138 -6.93 -30.37 1.72
CA GLY A 138 -7.71 -29.20 2.10
C GLY A 138 -8.67 -28.69 1.02
N ILE A 139 -8.70 -29.33 -0.16
CA ILE A 139 -9.58 -28.95 -1.26
C ILE A 139 -10.93 -29.62 -1.10
N SER A 140 -12.00 -28.82 -1.06
CA SER A 140 -13.39 -29.26 -1.05
C SER A 140 -14.26 -28.32 -1.89
N GLU A 141 -15.56 -28.59 -1.95
CA GLU A 141 -16.56 -27.57 -2.33
C GLU A 141 -16.42 -26.31 -1.46
N ILE A 142 -16.74 -25.16 -2.04
CA ILE A 142 -16.72 -23.83 -1.41
C ILE A 142 -18.00 -23.65 -0.59
N GLU A 143 -17.86 -23.22 0.67
CA GLU A 143 -18.97 -22.97 1.60
C GLU A 143 -19.15 -21.46 1.89
N ALA A 144 -18.13 -20.64 1.60
CA ALA A 144 -18.16 -19.20 1.85
C ALA A 144 -19.24 -18.41 1.07
N PHE A 145 -19.67 -18.90 -0.10
CA PHE A 145 -20.67 -18.26 -0.97
C PHE A 145 -21.22 -19.23 -2.02
N ASP A 146 -22.41 -18.94 -2.55
CA ASP A 146 -22.98 -19.68 -3.68
C ASP A 146 -22.07 -19.61 -4.91
N CYS A 147 -21.72 -20.79 -5.43
CA CYS A 147 -20.83 -20.96 -6.57
C CYS A 147 -21.54 -21.51 -7.81
N ASP A 148 -22.88 -21.57 -7.86
CA ASP A 148 -23.59 -22.24 -8.95
C ASP A 148 -23.35 -21.63 -10.33
N GLN A 149 -23.05 -20.33 -10.38
CA GLN A 149 -22.74 -19.58 -11.61
C GLN A 149 -21.26 -19.69 -12.04
N PHE A 150 -20.37 -20.31 -11.24
CA PHE A 150 -18.93 -20.37 -11.53
C PHE A 150 -18.49 -21.72 -12.11
N PRO A 151 -17.52 -21.72 -13.05
CA PRO A 151 -16.97 -22.95 -13.64
C PRO A 151 -16.11 -23.75 -12.64
N THR A 152 -15.69 -23.14 -11.53
CA THR A 152 -14.92 -23.77 -10.45
C THR A 152 -15.68 -23.61 -9.16
N LYS A 153 -16.12 -24.74 -8.56
CA LYS A 153 -16.88 -24.78 -7.30
C LYS A 153 -16.09 -25.34 -6.12
N ILE A 154 -14.79 -25.63 -6.32
CA ILE A 154 -13.89 -26.21 -5.31
C ILE A 154 -12.71 -25.29 -5.03
N ALA A 155 -12.28 -25.24 -3.76
CA ALA A 155 -11.11 -24.47 -3.34
C ALA A 155 -10.50 -25.02 -2.04
N GLY A 156 -9.31 -24.54 -1.71
CA GLY A 156 -8.72 -24.71 -0.37
C GLY A 156 -9.28 -23.68 0.60
N GLU A 157 -10.49 -23.91 1.13
CA GLU A 157 -11.15 -22.94 2.02
C GLU A 157 -10.75 -23.15 3.50
N ILE A 158 -10.48 -22.04 4.20
CA ILE A 158 -10.41 -22.01 5.66
C ILE A 158 -11.84 -21.92 6.21
N LYS A 159 -12.50 -23.08 6.38
CA LYS A 159 -13.91 -23.18 6.78
C LYS A 159 -14.19 -22.72 8.21
N SER A 160 -13.30 -23.04 9.15
CA SER A 160 -13.48 -22.76 10.58
C SER A 160 -12.32 -21.96 11.15
N PHE A 161 -12.50 -20.64 11.28
CA PHE A 161 -11.48 -19.73 11.81
C PHE A 161 -12.02 -18.83 12.92
N SER A 162 -11.25 -18.68 13.98
CA SER A 162 -11.42 -17.61 14.97
C SER A 162 -10.09 -16.88 15.18
N ALA A 163 -10.21 -15.56 15.34
CA ALA A 163 -9.12 -14.66 15.73
C ALA A 163 -9.16 -14.32 17.23
N ASP A 164 -10.02 -14.96 18.03
CA ASP A 164 -10.16 -14.70 19.46
C ASP A 164 -8.88 -15.06 20.22
N GLY A 165 -8.55 -14.27 21.25
CA GLY A 165 -7.23 -14.28 21.91
C GLY A 165 -6.13 -13.61 21.08
N TRP A 166 -6.11 -13.80 19.76
CA TRP A 166 -5.07 -13.29 18.86
C TRP A 166 -5.27 -11.81 18.48
N VAL A 167 -6.47 -11.42 18.05
CA VAL A 167 -6.79 -10.10 17.50
C VAL A 167 -7.82 -9.37 18.37
N ALA A 168 -7.55 -8.10 18.70
CA ALA A 168 -8.46 -7.29 19.51
C ALA A 168 -9.86 -7.18 18.84
N PRO A 169 -10.99 -7.42 19.55
CA PRO A 169 -12.32 -7.50 18.93
C PRO A 169 -12.74 -6.27 18.10
N LYS A 170 -12.28 -5.07 18.46
CA LYS A 170 -12.52 -3.82 17.71
C LYS A 170 -11.81 -3.79 16.34
N LEU A 171 -10.65 -4.44 16.23
CA LEU A 171 -9.95 -4.64 14.97
C LEU A 171 -10.51 -5.84 14.20
N SER A 172 -10.84 -6.93 14.91
CA SER A 172 -11.41 -8.15 14.32
C SER A 172 -12.66 -7.85 13.47
N LYS A 173 -13.56 -6.99 13.96
CA LYS A 173 -14.76 -6.52 13.24
C LYS A 173 -14.54 -5.49 12.11
N ARG A 174 -13.28 -5.18 11.75
CA ARG A 174 -12.94 -4.12 10.77
C ARG A 174 -11.86 -4.53 9.76
N ALA A 175 -11.00 -5.46 10.16
CA ALA A 175 -10.01 -6.08 9.30
C ALA A 175 -10.66 -6.98 8.24
N ASP A 176 -9.94 -7.23 7.16
CA ASP A 176 -10.28 -8.26 6.19
C ASP A 176 -9.79 -9.65 6.67
N LYS A 177 -10.40 -10.74 6.18
CA LYS A 177 -9.93 -12.12 6.41
C LYS A 177 -8.42 -12.27 6.22
N PHE A 178 -7.83 -11.71 5.14
CA PHE A 178 -6.38 -11.86 4.90
C PHE A 178 -5.53 -11.24 6.03
N MET A 179 -5.99 -10.13 6.63
CA MET A 179 -5.32 -9.49 7.77
C MET A 179 -5.55 -10.26 9.08
N LEU A 180 -6.72 -10.87 9.27
CA LEU A 180 -6.97 -11.73 10.43
C LEU A 180 -6.07 -12.97 10.42
N TYR A 181 -5.93 -13.62 9.26
CA TYR A 181 -5.02 -14.75 9.07
C TYR A 181 -3.56 -14.31 9.31
N LEU A 182 -3.13 -13.18 8.72
CA LEU A 182 -1.77 -12.64 8.88
C LEU A 182 -1.43 -12.34 10.35
N LEU A 183 -2.33 -11.65 11.07
CA LEU A 183 -2.13 -11.30 12.48
C LEU A 183 -2.14 -12.55 13.39
N THR A 184 -2.98 -13.54 13.07
CA THR A 184 -3.09 -14.78 13.85
C THR A 184 -1.89 -15.70 13.63
N ALA A 185 -1.50 -15.94 12.37
CA ALA A 185 -0.30 -16.70 12.03
C ALA A 185 0.97 -15.99 12.54
N GLY A 186 1.06 -14.67 12.36
CA GLY A 186 2.18 -13.85 12.84
C GLY A 186 2.36 -13.95 14.35
N LYS A 187 1.29 -13.81 15.14
CA LYS A 187 1.37 -13.96 16.60
C LYS A 187 1.72 -15.37 17.05
N LYS A 188 1.18 -16.41 16.41
CA LYS A 188 1.58 -17.80 16.68
C LYS A 188 3.09 -18.00 16.46
N ALA A 189 3.64 -17.43 15.40
CA ALA A 189 5.09 -17.46 15.12
C ALA A 189 5.95 -16.64 16.09
N LEU A 190 5.36 -15.71 16.86
CA LEU A 190 6.05 -15.03 17.97
C LEU A 190 5.99 -15.87 19.25
N GLU A 191 4.84 -16.45 19.58
CA GLU A 191 4.65 -17.29 20.76
C GLU A 191 5.48 -18.58 20.69
N ASP A 192 5.45 -19.28 19.55
CA ASP A 192 6.32 -20.43 19.24
C ASP A 192 7.82 -20.04 19.30
N GLY A 193 8.13 -18.82 18.88
CA GLY A 193 9.46 -18.22 19.01
C GLY A 193 9.87 -17.82 20.43
N GLY A 194 9.01 -18.02 21.43
CA GLY A 194 9.23 -17.60 22.82
C GLY A 194 9.23 -16.08 23.03
N VAL A 195 8.68 -15.31 22.10
CA VAL A 195 8.74 -13.84 22.09
C VAL A 195 7.51 -13.24 22.76
N THR A 196 7.71 -12.65 23.94
CA THR A 196 6.66 -12.05 24.78
C THR A 196 6.68 -10.52 24.81
N GLU A 197 7.57 -9.87 24.05
CA GLU A 197 7.70 -8.41 24.00
C GLU A 197 6.79 -7.75 22.95
N ASP A 198 5.89 -6.88 23.42
CA ASP A 198 5.17 -5.91 22.60
C ASP A 198 6.05 -4.68 22.27
N GLY A 199 5.76 -3.99 21.16
CA GLY A 199 6.40 -2.71 20.81
C GLY A 199 7.49 -2.78 19.75
N TRP A 200 7.28 -3.55 18.68
CA TRP A 200 8.22 -3.71 17.57
C TRP A 200 8.45 -2.40 16.81
N MET A 201 9.70 -1.90 16.81
CA MET A 201 10.12 -0.66 16.11
C MET A 201 11.19 -0.90 15.02
N GLY A 202 11.30 -2.14 14.52
CA GLY A 202 12.20 -2.49 13.41
C GLY A 202 11.69 -2.02 12.03
N PRO A 203 12.38 -2.39 10.94
CA PRO A 203 11.93 -2.13 9.57
C PRO A 203 10.53 -2.72 9.34
N ASN A 204 9.57 -1.86 9.00
CA ASN A 204 8.18 -2.23 8.75
C ASN A 204 7.74 -1.71 7.38
N TYR A 205 7.43 -2.64 6.47
CA TYR A 205 6.97 -2.40 5.11
C TYR A 205 6.27 -3.67 4.61
N SER A 206 5.48 -3.55 3.54
CA SER A 206 4.95 -4.70 2.79
C SER A 206 5.65 -4.82 1.44
N ILE A 207 5.78 -6.04 0.93
CA ILE A 207 6.17 -6.34 -0.46
C ILE A 207 4.96 -7.01 -1.10
N SER A 208 4.67 -6.69 -2.37
CA SER A 208 3.70 -7.46 -3.17
C SER A 208 4.36 -7.87 -4.48
N THR A 209 4.51 -9.18 -4.67
CA THR A 209 5.05 -9.83 -5.88
C THR A 209 4.23 -11.07 -6.24
N ALA A 210 2.90 -10.97 -6.08
CA ALA A 210 1.94 -12.07 -6.24
C ALA A 210 2.38 -13.32 -5.45
N CYS A 211 2.42 -14.51 -6.08
CA CYS A 211 2.80 -15.77 -5.43
C CYS A 211 4.21 -15.74 -4.80
N ALA A 212 5.12 -14.87 -5.27
CA ALA A 212 6.47 -14.76 -4.73
C ALA A 212 6.57 -13.90 -3.45
N THR A 213 5.46 -13.27 -3.01
CA THR A 213 5.42 -12.29 -1.92
C THR A 213 6.10 -12.78 -0.65
N SER A 214 5.67 -13.91 -0.07
CA SER A 214 6.25 -14.44 1.16
C SER A 214 7.74 -14.76 1.02
N ASN A 215 8.17 -15.26 -0.15
CA ASN A 215 9.57 -15.59 -0.40
C ASN A 215 10.45 -14.32 -0.47
N PHE A 216 9.95 -13.24 -1.05
CA PHE A 216 10.62 -11.93 -1.01
C PHE A 216 10.61 -11.30 0.39
N CYS A 217 9.52 -11.43 1.14
CA CYS A 217 9.44 -10.97 2.54
C CYS A 217 10.47 -11.69 3.43
N ILE A 218 10.53 -13.02 3.37
CA ILE A 218 11.50 -13.85 4.11
C ILE A 218 12.93 -13.52 3.66
N LEU A 219 13.19 -13.40 2.36
CA LEU A 219 14.52 -13.03 1.85
C LEU A 219 14.97 -11.65 2.34
N ASN A 220 14.08 -10.64 2.35
CA ASN A 220 14.46 -9.30 2.79
C ASN A 220 14.59 -9.20 4.32
N ALA A 221 13.76 -9.91 5.08
CA ALA A 221 13.92 -10.08 6.52
C ALA A 221 15.26 -10.73 6.89
N ALA A 222 15.63 -11.82 6.19
CA ALA A 222 16.95 -12.44 6.35
C ALA A 222 18.09 -11.46 5.99
N ASN A 223 17.93 -10.63 4.95
CA ASN A 223 18.92 -9.61 4.60
C ASN A 223 19.09 -8.53 5.68
N HIS A 224 18.01 -8.03 6.30
CA HIS A 224 18.11 -7.09 7.43
C HIS A 224 18.87 -7.69 8.61
N ILE A 225 18.65 -8.97 8.94
CA ILE A 225 19.41 -9.68 9.98
C ILE A 225 20.88 -9.84 9.57
N ILE A 226 21.16 -10.29 8.33
CA ILE A 226 22.53 -10.47 7.81
C ILE A 226 23.35 -9.18 7.86
N ARG A 227 22.74 -8.03 7.55
CA ARG A 227 23.37 -6.69 7.53
C ARG A 227 23.52 -6.04 8.91
N GLY A 228 22.98 -6.66 9.97
CA GLY A 228 22.93 -6.04 11.30
C GLY A 228 22.10 -4.75 11.29
N GLU A 229 20.96 -4.79 10.62
CA GLU A 229 19.92 -3.75 10.65
C GLU A 229 18.77 -4.14 11.60
N SER A 230 18.65 -5.43 11.93
CA SER A 230 17.76 -5.97 12.96
C SER A 230 18.35 -7.25 13.53
N ASP A 231 17.95 -7.63 14.74
CA ASP A 231 18.40 -8.86 15.43
C ASP A 231 17.36 -10.00 15.34
N MET A 232 16.09 -9.64 15.09
CA MET A 232 14.97 -10.54 14.86
C MET A 232 14.02 -9.90 13.83
N MET A 233 13.33 -10.70 13.03
CA MET A 233 12.31 -10.25 12.06
C MET A 233 11.14 -11.25 12.01
N LEU A 234 9.91 -10.74 12.09
CA LEU A 234 8.71 -11.48 11.73
C LEU A 234 8.48 -11.34 10.21
N SER A 235 8.25 -12.44 9.49
CA SER A 235 8.15 -12.41 8.02
C SER A 235 7.26 -13.50 7.44
N GLY A 236 6.65 -13.22 6.29
CA GLY A 236 5.73 -14.14 5.60
C GLY A 236 4.79 -13.38 4.66
N GLY A 237 3.57 -13.88 4.54
CA GLY A 237 2.48 -13.29 3.75
C GLY A 237 1.16 -14.00 4.06
N SER A 238 0.06 -13.48 3.51
CA SER A 238 -1.29 -14.00 3.71
C SER A 238 -2.18 -13.56 2.55
N ASP A 239 -3.21 -14.36 2.26
CA ASP A 239 -4.17 -14.17 1.17
C ASP A 239 -5.58 -14.56 1.67
N SER A 240 -6.63 -14.09 1.00
CA SER A 240 -8.00 -14.55 1.21
C SER A 240 -8.85 -14.45 -0.07
N ALA A 241 -8.27 -14.79 -1.23
CA ALA A 241 -8.94 -14.73 -2.54
C ALA A 241 -10.27 -15.52 -2.68
N ILE A 242 -10.58 -16.43 -1.74
CA ILE A 242 -11.90 -17.10 -1.66
C ILE A 242 -12.90 -16.15 -0.98
N ILE A 243 -13.43 -15.22 -1.78
CA ILE A 243 -14.48 -14.26 -1.40
C ILE A 243 -15.55 -14.18 -2.50
N PRO A 244 -16.82 -13.93 -2.15
CA PRO A 244 -17.83 -13.59 -3.12
C PRO A 244 -17.41 -12.33 -3.88
N ILE A 245 -17.55 -12.42 -5.20
CA ILE A 245 -17.12 -11.42 -6.17
C ILE A 245 -17.72 -10.03 -5.85
N GLY A 246 -16.99 -8.95 -6.19
CA GLY A 246 -17.38 -7.55 -5.95
C GLY A 246 -17.36 -7.09 -4.47
N THR A 247 -17.54 -8.00 -3.50
CA THR A 247 -17.68 -7.67 -2.08
C THR A 247 -16.47 -6.91 -1.51
N GLY A 248 -15.25 -7.34 -1.87
CA GLY A 248 -14.02 -6.67 -1.46
C GLY A 248 -13.83 -5.25 -2.04
N ILE A 249 -14.46 -4.96 -3.17
CA ILE A 249 -14.43 -3.63 -3.82
C ILE A 249 -15.30 -2.66 -3.03
N ALA A 250 -16.58 -2.98 -2.82
CA ALA A 250 -17.51 -2.14 -2.06
C ALA A 250 -16.98 -1.85 -0.64
N LEU A 251 -16.45 -2.87 0.05
CA LEU A 251 -15.84 -2.72 1.38
C LEU A 251 -14.56 -1.85 1.38
N CYS A 252 -13.85 -1.74 0.25
CA CYS A 252 -12.70 -0.84 0.13
C CYS A 252 -13.17 0.62 -0.01
N ILE A 253 -14.14 0.86 -0.89
CA ILE A 253 -14.76 2.18 -1.14
C ILE A 253 -15.40 2.72 0.14
N GLU A 254 -16.21 1.91 0.84
CA GLU A 254 -16.83 2.28 2.11
C GLU A 254 -15.80 2.65 3.20
N LYS A 255 -14.66 1.95 3.26
CA LYS A 255 -13.57 2.26 4.19
C LYS A 255 -12.84 3.55 3.82
N ALA A 256 -12.64 3.83 2.53
CA ALA A 256 -12.04 5.09 2.06
C ALA A 256 -12.93 6.30 2.39
N LEU A 257 -14.25 6.20 2.18
CA LEU A 257 -15.22 7.21 2.59
C LEU A 257 -15.20 7.40 4.13
N ALA A 258 -15.31 6.31 4.90
CA ALA A 258 -15.33 6.37 6.36
C ALA A 258 -14.02 6.88 7.00
N GLN A 259 -12.87 6.72 6.32
CA GLN A 259 -11.58 7.23 6.77
C GLN A 259 -11.35 8.71 6.39
N SER A 260 -11.89 9.16 5.25
CA SER A 260 -11.75 10.55 4.78
C SER A 260 -12.79 11.50 5.38
N GLY A 261 -13.96 10.98 5.79
CA GLY A 261 -15.09 11.79 6.22
C GLY A 261 -15.87 12.44 5.05
N VAL A 262 -15.60 12.03 3.81
CA VAL A 262 -16.30 12.48 2.61
C VAL A 262 -17.69 11.85 2.53
N ALA A 263 -18.71 12.67 2.22
CA ALA A 263 -20.05 12.19 1.92
C ALA A 263 -20.09 11.47 0.56
N ARG A 264 -20.87 10.38 0.43
CA ARG A 264 -20.89 9.58 -0.82
C ARG A 264 -21.47 10.38 -2.01
N GLU A 265 -22.32 11.35 -1.70
CA GLU A 265 -22.96 12.32 -2.59
C GLU A 265 -21.98 13.36 -3.17
N ASP A 266 -20.85 13.61 -2.49
CA ASP A 266 -19.79 14.51 -2.98
C ASP A 266 -18.84 13.82 -3.97
N VAL A 267 -18.87 12.48 -4.10
CA VAL A 267 -18.04 11.74 -5.05
C VAL A 267 -18.75 11.69 -6.40
N ASN A 268 -18.44 12.64 -7.28
CA ASN A 268 -19.04 12.74 -8.62
C ASN A 268 -18.10 12.34 -9.78
N TYR A 269 -16.87 11.90 -9.50
CA TYR A 269 -15.97 11.34 -10.51
C TYR A 269 -15.23 10.09 -10.01
N ILE A 270 -15.08 9.08 -10.87
CA ILE A 270 -14.32 7.86 -10.60
C ILE A 270 -13.43 7.50 -11.80
N ASN A 271 -12.12 7.44 -11.56
CA ASN A 271 -11.19 6.74 -12.44
C ASN A 271 -11.09 5.28 -11.96
N ALA A 272 -11.81 4.40 -12.65
CA ALA A 272 -12.04 3.01 -12.33
C ALA A 272 -10.78 2.14 -12.53
N HIS A 273 -10.76 0.98 -11.87
CA HIS A 273 -9.74 -0.01 -12.13
C HIS A 273 -9.92 -0.67 -13.50
N ALA A 274 -11.16 -0.97 -13.92
CA ALA A 274 -11.61 -1.50 -15.22
C ALA A 274 -10.46 -1.88 -16.18
N THR A 275 -10.11 -3.16 -16.16
CA THR A 275 -8.91 -3.73 -16.79
C THR A 275 -9.19 -4.37 -18.15
N SER A 276 -10.39 -4.15 -18.72
CA SER A 276 -10.90 -4.85 -19.89
C SER A 276 -11.10 -6.36 -19.64
N THR A 277 -11.47 -6.72 -18.41
CA THR A 277 -11.81 -8.10 -18.02
C THR A 277 -13.30 -8.20 -17.71
N GLN A 278 -14.07 -8.95 -18.51
CA GLN A 278 -15.54 -8.91 -18.46
C GLN A 278 -16.12 -9.05 -17.04
N SER A 279 -15.65 -10.04 -16.26
CA SER A 279 -16.05 -10.14 -14.86
C SER A 279 -15.52 -8.95 -14.05
N GLY A 280 -14.20 -8.73 -13.98
CA GLY A 280 -13.60 -7.69 -13.12
C GLY A 280 -14.21 -6.30 -13.29
N ASP A 281 -14.50 -5.92 -14.53
CA ASP A 281 -15.04 -4.62 -14.91
C ASP A 281 -16.55 -4.52 -14.55
N LEU A 282 -17.34 -5.59 -14.73
CA LEU A 282 -18.72 -5.67 -14.23
C LEU A 282 -18.77 -5.62 -12.69
N ASN A 283 -17.90 -6.37 -12.01
CA ASN A 283 -17.87 -6.44 -10.55
C ASN A 283 -17.52 -5.10 -9.89
N GLU A 284 -16.62 -4.33 -10.52
CA GLU A 284 -16.34 -2.96 -10.11
C GLU A 284 -17.53 -2.04 -10.37
N TYR A 285 -18.15 -2.12 -11.54
CA TYR A 285 -19.32 -1.31 -11.88
C TYR A 285 -20.47 -1.56 -10.89
N GLU A 286 -20.84 -2.81 -10.61
CA GLU A 286 -21.87 -3.16 -9.61
C GLU A 286 -21.52 -2.62 -8.21
N ALA A 287 -20.26 -2.72 -7.79
CA ALA A 287 -19.81 -2.20 -6.51
C ALA A 287 -19.82 -0.66 -6.46
N ILE A 288 -19.52 0.02 -7.57
CA ILE A 288 -19.64 1.47 -7.72
C ILE A 288 -21.11 1.90 -7.61
N ILE A 289 -22.02 1.28 -8.38
CA ILE A 289 -23.45 1.59 -8.34
C ILE A 289 -24.04 1.30 -6.95
N ARG A 290 -23.62 0.23 -6.28
CA ARG A 290 -23.99 -0.04 -4.87
C ARG A 290 -23.52 1.04 -3.89
N CYS A 291 -22.42 1.73 -4.16
CA CYS A 291 -21.90 2.79 -3.30
C CYS A 291 -22.45 4.18 -3.65
N PHE A 292 -22.72 4.45 -4.93
CA PHE A 292 -22.92 5.80 -5.48
C PHE A 292 -24.09 5.93 -6.48
N GLY A 293 -24.88 4.89 -6.73
CA GLY A 293 -25.88 4.85 -7.80
C GLY A 293 -26.99 5.91 -7.72
N ASP A 294 -27.26 6.46 -6.53
CA ASP A 294 -28.20 7.58 -6.34
C ASP A 294 -27.62 8.95 -6.77
N ASN A 295 -26.33 9.03 -7.12
CA ASN A 295 -25.65 10.28 -7.47
C ASN A 295 -25.74 10.57 -8.98
N SER A 296 -26.67 11.42 -9.38
CA SER A 296 -26.89 11.81 -10.78
C SER A 296 -25.78 12.68 -11.40
N GLU A 297 -24.78 13.12 -10.63
CA GLU A 297 -23.57 13.77 -11.18
C GLU A 297 -22.43 12.78 -11.48
N LEU A 298 -22.58 11.50 -11.12
CA LEU A 298 -21.51 10.50 -11.19
C LEU A 298 -20.98 10.28 -12.60
N LYS A 299 -19.67 10.43 -12.79
CA LYS A 299 -18.97 10.10 -14.03
C LYS A 299 -17.82 9.10 -13.82
N ILE A 300 -17.75 8.09 -14.69
CA ILE A 300 -16.83 6.95 -14.57
C ILE A 300 -16.02 6.79 -15.86
N ASN A 301 -14.70 6.64 -15.74
CA ASN A 301 -13.81 6.28 -16.85
C ASN A 301 -12.64 5.40 -16.39
N SER A 302 -11.82 4.91 -17.33
CA SER A 302 -10.57 4.19 -17.05
C SER A 302 -9.47 4.61 -18.02
N THR A 303 -8.36 5.09 -17.47
CA THR A 303 -7.13 5.41 -18.24
C THR A 303 -6.59 4.21 -19.00
N LYS A 304 -6.86 2.97 -18.54
CA LYS A 304 -6.33 1.74 -19.13
C LYS A 304 -6.85 1.50 -20.55
N SER A 305 -7.99 2.08 -20.91
CA SER A 305 -8.47 2.14 -22.31
C SER A 305 -7.45 2.79 -23.26
N MET A 306 -6.66 3.76 -22.77
CA MET A 306 -5.68 4.53 -23.55
C MET A 306 -4.24 4.06 -23.39
N ILE A 307 -3.86 3.54 -22.21
CA ILE A 307 -2.44 3.22 -21.87
C ILE A 307 -2.20 1.75 -21.51
N GLY A 308 -3.23 0.90 -21.55
CA GLY A 308 -3.20 -0.47 -21.03
C GLY A 308 -3.09 -0.55 -19.51
N HIS A 309 -3.04 -1.75 -18.96
CA HIS A 309 -2.85 -1.94 -17.52
C HIS A 309 -1.36 -1.95 -17.15
N LEU A 310 -0.87 -0.84 -16.59
CA LEU A 310 0.53 -0.67 -16.15
C LEU A 310 0.90 -1.42 -14.85
N LEU A 311 0.17 -2.49 -14.50
CA LEU A 311 0.35 -3.32 -13.30
C LEU A 311 0.57 -2.46 -12.04
N GLY A 312 1.69 -2.65 -11.31
CA GLY A 312 2.00 -1.90 -10.09
C GLY A 312 2.23 -0.38 -10.26
N ALA A 313 2.41 0.11 -11.49
CA ALA A 313 2.49 1.54 -11.78
C ALA A 313 1.12 2.18 -12.11
N ALA A 314 0.08 1.37 -12.33
CA ALA A 314 -1.24 1.81 -12.78
C ALA A 314 -1.84 2.87 -11.84
N GLY A 315 -1.97 2.55 -10.54
CA GLY A 315 -2.55 3.45 -9.53
C GLY A 315 -1.83 4.81 -9.40
N ALA A 316 -0.53 4.89 -9.72
CA ALA A 316 0.21 6.15 -9.70
C ALA A 316 -0.11 7.03 -10.91
N VAL A 317 -0.24 6.44 -12.11
CA VAL A 317 -0.65 7.17 -13.32
C VAL A 317 -2.14 7.53 -13.26
N GLU A 318 -2.95 6.66 -12.67
CA GLU A 318 -4.38 6.88 -12.41
C GLU A 318 -4.60 8.01 -11.41
N ALA A 319 -3.82 8.09 -10.33
CA ALA A 319 -3.83 9.24 -9.42
C ALA A 319 -3.43 10.55 -10.12
N ILE A 320 -2.41 10.53 -10.99
CA ILE A 320 -2.01 11.71 -11.78
C ILE A 320 -3.15 12.16 -12.71
N ALA A 321 -3.77 11.23 -13.44
CA ALA A 321 -4.90 11.54 -14.31
C ALA A 321 -6.09 12.13 -13.52
N THR A 322 -6.40 11.55 -12.36
CA THR A 322 -7.48 12.02 -11.47
C THR A 322 -7.21 13.44 -10.93
N VAL A 323 -5.99 13.73 -10.48
CA VAL A 323 -5.61 15.08 -10.03
C VAL A 323 -5.56 16.07 -11.20
N LYS A 324 -5.15 15.66 -12.40
CA LYS A 324 -5.21 16.52 -13.59
C LYS A 324 -6.65 16.79 -14.03
N ALA A 325 -7.57 15.86 -13.88
CA ALA A 325 -8.99 16.08 -14.12
C ALA A 325 -9.53 17.15 -13.15
N ILE A 326 -9.29 17.01 -11.84
CA ILE A 326 -9.65 18.00 -10.81
C ILE A 326 -9.11 19.40 -11.15
N GLN A 327 -7.83 19.50 -11.56
CA GLN A 327 -7.19 20.78 -11.89
C GLN A 327 -7.67 21.44 -13.19
N THR A 328 -8.35 20.71 -14.07
CA THR A 328 -8.70 21.21 -15.42
C THR A 328 -10.19 21.19 -15.74
N GLY A 329 -11.00 20.49 -14.94
CA GLY A 329 -12.41 20.25 -15.20
C GLY A 329 -12.67 19.32 -16.40
N TRP A 330 -11.66 18.63 -16.93
CA TRP A 330 -11.78 17.74 -18.09
C TRP A 330 -11.59 16.27 -17.72
N LEU A 331 -12.58 15.45 -18.03
CA LEU A 331 -12.51 14.00 -17.94
C LEU A 331 -11.98 13.43 -19.26
N HIS A 332 -11.04 12.49 -19.22
CA HIS A 332 -10.61 11.78 -20.43
C HIS A 332 -11.69 10.79 -20.89
N PRO A 333 -11.78 10.49 -22.20
CA PRO A 333 -12.72 9.49 -22.71
C PRO A 333 -12.42 8.07 -22.18
N ASN A 334 -13.41 7.19 -22.35
CA ASN A 334 -13.18 5.76 -22.51
C ASN A 334 -13.07 5.48 -24.02
N ILE A 335 -11.85 5.25 -24.53
CA ILE A 335 -11.68 4.86 -25.94
C ILE A 335 -12.01 3.38 -26.14
N ASN A 336 -12.40 3.00 -27.37
CA ASN A 336 -12.81 1.64 -27.74
C ASN A 336 -14.10 1.12 -27.06
N LEU A 337 -14.79 1.97 -26.27
CA LEU A 337 -16.04 1.64 -25.58
C LEU A 337 -17.24 1.74 -26.54
N GLU A 338 -17.46 0.70 -27.33
CA GLU A 338 -18.58 0.62 -28.29
C GLU A 338 -19.79 -0.11 -27.71
N ASN A 339 -19.56 -1.31 -27.18
CA ASN A 339 -20.59 -2.22 -26.67
C ASN A 339 -20.32 -2.60 -25.20
N PRO A 340 -20.71 -1.75 -24.23
CA PRO A 340 -20.72 -2.11 -22.81
C PRO A 340 -21.60 -3.34 -22.54
N ASP A 341 -21.22 -4.12 -21.53
CA ASP A 341 -21.98 -5.30 -21.07
C ASP A 341 -23.41 -4.96 -20.58
N VAL A 342 -24.26 -5.99 -20.55
CA VAL A 342 -25.67 -5.85 -20.16
C VAL A 342 -25.78 -5.43 -18.69
N GLY A 343 -26.56 -4.38 -18.41
CA GLY A 343 -26.73 -3.80 -17.08
C GLY A 343 -25.81 -2.60 -16.78
N VAL A 344 -24.80 -2.36 -17.63
CA VAL A 344 -23.96 -1.16 -17.56
C VAL A 344 -24.72 0.04 -18.14
N ASP A 345 -25.10 0.98 -17.29
CA ASP A 345 -25.63 2.28 -17.72
C ASP A 345 -24.55 3.08 -18.45
N LYS A 346 -24.95 3.74 -19.54
CA LYS A 346 -24.06 4.55 -20.38
C LYS A 346 -24.06 6.03 -19.98
N GLU A 347 -25.03 6.50 -19.19
CA GLU A 347 -25.09 7.91 -18.78
C GLU A 347 -24.04 8.25 -17.71
N VAL A 348 -23.80 7.33 -16.76
CA VAL A 348 -22.69 7.44 -15.79
C VAL A 348 -21.29 7.24 -16.38
N LEU A 349 -21.15 6.69 -17.60
CA LEU A 349 -19.83 6.55 -18.24
C LEU A 349 -19.44 7.84 -18.97
N VAL A 350 -18.13 8.14 -18.98
CA VAL A 350 -17.57 9.11 -19.93
C VAL A 350 -17.46 8.43 -21.30
N GLY A 351 -17.99 9.06 -22.34
CA GLY A 351 -18.04 8.47 -23.67
C GLY A 351 -16.68 8.41 -24.40
N ALA A 352 -16.73 8.12 -25.71
CA ALA A 352 -15.57 8.12 -26.60
C ALA A 352 -14.95 9.51 -26.88
N LYS A 353 -15.42 10.56 -26.19
CA LYS A 353 -14.89 11.94 -26.26
C LYS A 353 -14.72 12.47 -24.84
N LYS A 354 -13.76 13.39 -24.65
CA LYS A 354 -13.58 14.06 -23.34
C LYS A 354 -14.83 14.86 -22.94
N GLU A 355 -15.21 14.79 -21.67
CA GLU A 355 -16.34 15.53 -21.09
C GLU A 355 -15.82 16.60 -20.11
N GLN A 356 -16.63 17.63 -19.87
CA GLN A 356 -16.30 18.69 -18.91
C GLN A 356 -17.14 18.49 -17.64
N CYS A 357 -16.49 18.41 -16.48
CA CYS A 357 -17.11 18.12 -15.19
C CYS A 357 -16.54 19.01 -14.08
N ASN A 358 -17.41 19.53 -13.22
CA ASN A 358 -17.01 20.24 -12.00
C ASN A 358 -16.85 19.23 -10.85
N ILE A 359 -15.65 18.66 -10.74
CA ILE A 359 -15.37 17.58 -9.79
C ILE A 359 -15.40 18.11 -8.35
N LYS A 360 -16.31 17.57 -7.54
CA LYS A 360 -16.43 17.85 -6.09
C LYS A 360 -15.41 17.01 -5.32
N VAL A 361 -15.45 15.70 -5.50
CA VAL A 361 -14.46 14.71 -5.05
C VAL A 361 -14.36 13.62 -6.10
N ALA A 362 -13.13 13.16 -6.35
CA ALA A 362 -12.82 12.05 -7.23
C ALA A 362 -12.36 10.82 -6.46
N LEU A 363 -12.71 9.64 -6.98
CA LEU A 363 -12.19 8.35 -6.57
C LEU A 363 -11.20 7.83 -7.61
N SER A 364 -10.13 7.16 -7.17
CA SER A 364 -9.22 6.39 -8.03
C SER A 364 -9.15 4.97 -7.48
N ASN A 365 -9.51 3.98 -8.29
CA ASN A 365 -9.64 2.58 -7.89
C ASN A 365 -8.47 1.71 -8.37
N SER A 366 -8.13 0.68 -7.59
CA SER A 366 -7.11 -0.31 -7.93
C SER A 366 -7.39 -1.65 -7.25
N PHE A 367 -7.79 -2.66 -8.03
CA PHE A 367 -8.31 -3.94 -7.56
C PHE A 367 -7.48 -5.11 -8.10
N GLY A 368 -6.31 -5.32 -7.49
CA GLY A 368 -5.33 -6.30 -7.96
C GLY A 368 -5.70 -7.76 -7.66
N PHE A 369 -5.10 -8.67 -8.43
CA PHE A 369 -5.14 -10.12 -8.19
C PHE A 369 -4.82 -10.47 -6.72
N GLY A 370 -5.48 -11.50 -6.18
CA GLY A 370 -5.40 -11.84 -4.75
C GLY A 370 -6.33 -11.00 -3.85
N GLY A 371 -7.29 -10.27 -4.43
CA GLY A 371 -8.22 -9.43 -3.67
C GLY A 371 -7.56 -8.18 -3.06
N HIS A 372 -6.44 -7.74 -3.63
CA HIS A 372 -5.71 -6.55 -3.19
C HIS A 372 -6.42 -5.27 -3.62
N ASN A 373 -7.43 -4.88 -2.85
CA ASN A 373 -8.30 -3.74 -3.15
C ASN A 373 -7.80 -2.43 -2.51
N SER A 374 -7.73 -1.36 -3.31
CA SER A 374 -7.36 -0.01 -2.91
C SER A 374 -8.25 1.02 -3.61
N SER A 375 -8.72 2.02 -2.86
CA SER A 375 -9.51 3.15 -3.34
C SER A 375 -9.01 4.43 -2.68
N ILE A 376 -8.68 5.44 -3.49
CA ILE A 376 -8.09 6.71 -3.02
C ILE A 376 -9.01 7.87 -3.41
N LEU A 377 -9.32 8.75 -2.46
CA LEU A 377 -10.14 9.95 -2.66
C LEU A 377 -9.26 11.20 -2.83
N PHE A 378 -9.60 12.03 -3.81
CA PHE A 378 -8.95 13.31 -4.11
C PHE A 378 -10.00 14.42 -4.22
N ALA A 379 -9.78 15.57 -3.60
CA ALA A 379 -10.68 16.72 -3.66
C ALA A 379 -9.95 17.99 -4.12
N PRO A 380 -10.63 18.98 -4.72
CA PRO A 380 -10.07 20.31 -4.91
C PRO A 380 -9.66 20.91 -3.56
N TYR A 381 -8.43 21.43 -3.49
CA TYR A 381 -7.98 22.17 -2.31
C TYR A 381 -8.77 23.47 -2.18
N LYS A 382 -9.16 23.79 -0.93
CA LYS A 382 -9.84 25.03 -0.55
C LYS A 382 -9.13 25.57 0.69
N ASP A 383 -8.66 26.81 0.63
CA ASP A 383 -8.25 27.54 1.84
C ASP A 383 -9.48 27.73 2.76
N GLN A 384 -9.27 27.65 4.08
CA GLN A 384 -10.28 27.77 5.13
C GLN A 384 -10.19 29.12 5.86
#